data_AF-A0A9W9ZF58-F1
#
_entry.id   AF-A0A9W9ZF58-F1
#
_cell.length_a   1.000
_cell.length_b   1.000
_cell.length_c   1.000
_cell.angle_alpha   90.00
_cell.angle_beta   90.00
_cell.angle_gamma   90.00
#
_symmetry.space_group_name_H-M   'P 1'
#
loop_
_entity.id
_entity.type
_entity.pdbx_description
1 polymer ?
#
loop_
_entity_poly.entity_id
_entity_poly.type
_entity_poly.pdbx_seq_one_letter_code
_entity_poly.pdbx_strand_id
1 'polypeptide(L)'
;MYGKNGPSHKKRLVGDGLKQGKDFIQLAGELNVNTATAEVYGIDCLAAGQDLNHQSMAEHLGVTDESFDMIRREIITIEDKKLRTVRDNLDDSYTYNQIRFVLACLIHELEL
;
A
#
# COMPACT_ATOMS: atom_id res chain seq x y z
N MET A 1 -4.57 24.15 -16.78
CA MET A 1 -3.31 23.39 -16.91
C MET A 1 -3.27 22.34 -15.80
N TYR A 2 -3.74 21.12 -16.05
CA TYR A 2 -3.58 20.02 -15.09
C TYR A 2 -2.34 19.23 -15.51
N GLY A 3 -1.22 19.47 -14.83
CA GLY A 3 -0.03 18.65 -15.00
C GLY A 3 -0.42 17.20 -14.70
N LYS A 4 -0.21 16.31 -15.67
CA LYS A 4 -0.26 14.87 -15.42
C LYS A 4 0.80 14.59 -14.34
N ASN A 5 0.36 14.40 -13.09
CA ASN A 5 1.22 14.04 -11.98
C ASN A 5 1.71 12.60 -12.21
N GLY A 6 2.73 12.46 -13.05
CA GLY A 6 3.52 11.23 -13.09
C GLY A 6 4.08 10.94 -11.69
N PRO A 7 4.32 9.67 -11.35
CA PRO A 7 4.93 9.32 -10.08
C PRO A 7 6.22 10.13 -9.90
N SER A 8 6.39 10.73 -8.72
CA SER A 8 7.61 11.46 -8.39
C SER A 8 8.84 10.55 -8.58
N HIS A 9 10.01 11.14 -8.81
CA HIS A 9 11.24 10.37 -9.02
C HIS A 9 11.48 9.30 -7.94
N LYS A 10 11.18 9.61 -6.68
CA LYS A 10 11.28 8.66 -5.57
C LYS A 10 10.27 7.51 -5.66
N LYS A 11 9.01 7.78 -6.05
CA LYS A 11 8.00 6.73 -6.27
C LYS A 11 8.43 5.77 -7.37
N ARG A 12 8.98 6.30 -8.48
CA ARG A 12 9.51 5.46 -9.55
C ARG A 12 10.64 4.56 -9.05
N LEU A 13 11.58 5.09 -8.27
CA LEU A 13 12.67 4.29 -7.68
C LEU A 13 12.15 3.19 -6.74
N VAL A 14 11.11 3.46 -5.94
CA VAL A 14 10.48 2.42 -5.11
C VAL A 14 9.83 1.35 -5.99
N GLY A 15 9.03 1.73 -6.99
CA GLY A 15 8.39 0.75 -7.89
C GLY A 15 9.42 -0.12 -8.64
N ASP A 16 10.47 0.49 -9.19
CA ASP A 16 11.55 -0.23 -9.87
C ASP A 16 12.32 -1.16 -8.93
N GLY A 17 12.52 -0.73 -7.68
CA GLY A 17 13.20 -1.54 -6.66
C GLY A 17 12.36 -2.71 -6.16
N LEU A 18 11.05 -2.53 -5.99
CA LEU A 18 10.12 -3.62 -5.67
C LEU A 18 10.09 -4.68 -6.79
N LYS A 19 10.12 -4.26 -8.06
CA LYS A 19 10.25 -5.18 -9.20
C LYS A 19 11.55 -5.98 -9.20
N GLN A 20 12.59 -5.46 -8.55
CA GLN A 20 13.89 -6.14 -8.37
C GLN A 20 13.93 -6.99 -7.10
N GLY A 21 12.83 -7.09 -6.34
CA GLY A 21 12.74 -7.88 -5.12
C GLY A 21 13.34 -7.20 -3.88
N LYS A 22 13.54 -5.88 -3.90
CA LYS A 22 13.97 -5.13 -2.70
C LYS A 22 12.81 -4.94 -1.73
N ASP A 23 13.10 -5.02 -0.44
CA ASP A 23 12.13 -4.71 0.61
C ASP A 23 12.05 -3.20 0.92
N PHE A 24 11.03 -2.79 1.70
CA PHE A 24 10.84 -1.38 2.04
C PHE A 24 11.93 -0.79 2.94
N ILE A 25 12.64 -1.60 3.72
CA ILE A 25 13.74 -1.13 4.60
C ILE A 25 14.94 -0.74 3.74
N GLN A 26 15.31 -1.58 2.78
CA GLN A 26 16.36 -1.31 1.81
C GLN A 26 16.06 -0.04 1.00
N LEU A 27 14.83 0.06 0.47
CA LEU A 27 14.39 1.21 -0.32
C LEU A 27 14.36 2.50 0.50
N ALA A 28 13.94 2.43 1.76
CA ALA A 28 13.96 3.57 2.66
C ALA A 28 15.38 4.08 2.91
N GLY A 29 16.34 3.16 3.13
CA GLY A 29 17.76 3.48 3.27
C GLY A 29 18.35 4.14 2.03
N GLU A 30 18.10 3.57 0.84
CA GLU A 30 18.59 4.11 -0.44
C GLU A 30 18.04 5.51 -0.75
N LEU A 31 16.79 5.77 -0.37
CA LEU A 31 16.09 7.03 -0.66
C LEU A 31 16.20 8.07 0.44
N ASN A 32 16.86 7.74 1.55
CA ASN A 32 16.97 8.51 2.78
C ASN A 32 15.59 9.02 3.25
N VAL A 33 14.65 8.08 3.41
CA VAL A 33 13.30 8.31 3.94
C VAL A 33 13.00 7.30 5.04
N ASN A 34 11.93 7.51 5.79
CA ASN A 34 11.44 6.50 6.73
C ASN A 34 10.78 5.33 5.95
N THR A 35 10.90 4.09 6.46
CA THR A 35 10.22 2.89 5.94
C THR A 35 8.74 3.12 5.65
N ALA A 36 8.01 3.74 6.58
CA ALA A 36 6.58 4.04 6.38
C ALA A 36 6.31 4.95 5.17
N THR A 37 7.28 5.78 4.76
CA THR A 37 7.18 6.61 3.55
C THR A 37 7.48 5.80 2.29
N ALA A 38 8.46 4.88 2.35
CA ALA A 38 8.75 3.98 1.24
C ALA A 38 7.56 3.04 0.95
N GLU A 39 6.91 2.54 2.00
CA GLU A 39 5.65 1.76 1.91
C GLU A 39 4.57 2.55 1.16
N VAL A 40 4.32 3.81 1.55
CA VAL A 40 3.34 4.67 0.87
C VAL A 40 3.68 4.85 -0.60
N TYR A 41 4.95 5.02 -0.95
CA TYR A 41 5.36 5.13 -2.35
C TYR A 41 5.11 3.84 -3.13
N GLY A 42 5.33 2.68 -2.54
CA GLY A 42 5.03 1.38 -3.16
C GLY A 42 3.52 1.19 -3.36
N ILE A 43 2.73 1.48 -2.33
CA ILE A 43 1.27 1.41 -2.37
C ILE A 43 0.71 2.36 -3.44
N ASP A 44 1.21 3.58 -3.53
CA ASP A 44 0.80 4.54 -4.56
C ASP A 44 1.14 4.04 -5.97
N CYS A 45 2.24 3.31 -6.15
CA CYS A 45 2.60 2.70 -7.42
C CYS A 45 1.65 1.55 -7.79
N LEU A 46 1.32 0.69 -6.83
CA LEU A 46 0.34 -0.38 -7.00
C LEU A 46 -1.04 0.21 -7.36
N ALA A 47 -1.51 1.20 -6.59
CA ALA A 47 -2.78 1.89 -6.85
C ALA A 47 -2.80 2.60 -8.21
N ALA A 48 -1.65 3.07 -8.71
CA ALA A 48 -1.52 3.63 -10.06
C ALA A 48 -1.51 2.59 -11.19
N GLY A 49 -1.67 1.29 -10.87
CA GLY A 49 -1.71 0.20 -11.84
C GLY A 49 -0.34 -0.22 -12.34
N GLN A 50 0.73 0.05 -11.58
CA GLN A 50 2.03 -0.54 -11.91
C GLN A 50 2.01 -2.03 -11.62
N ASP A 51 2.59 -2.80 -12.54
CA ASP A 51 2.81 -4.24 -12.40
C ASP A 51 3.83 -4.53 -11.29
N LEU A 52 3.34 -4.62 -10.05
CA LEU A 52 4.10 -4.93 -8.85
C LEU A 52 3.56 -6.23 -8.26
N ASN A 53 4.44 -7.05 -7.68
CA ASN A 53 4.02 -8.25 -6.98
C ASN A 53 3.35 -7.87 -5.65
N HIS A 54 2.02 -7.84 -5.64
CA HIS A 54 1.24 -7.49 -4.46
C HIS A 54 1.37 -8.52 -3.33
N GLN A 55 1.63 -9.79 -3.63
CA GLN A 55 1.87 -10.82 -2.61
C GLN A 55 3.16 -10.52 -1.84
N SER A 56 4.26 -10.23 -2.54
CA SER A 56 5.52 -9.83 -1.89
C SER A 56 5.37 -8.52 -1.11
N MET A 57 4.58 -7.57 -1.62
CA MET A 57 4.28 -6.34 -0.88
C MET A 57 3.51 -6.63 0.42
N ALA A 58 2.54 -7.55 0.39
CA ALA A 58 1.79 -7.96 1.58
C ALA A 58 2.70 -8.58 2.63
N GLU A 59 3.61 -9.47 2.23
CA GLU A 59 4.63 -10.05 3.12
C GLU A 59 5.47 -8.95 3.78
N HIS A 60 5.97 -7.98 3.01
CA HIS A 60 6.76 -6.87 3.54
C HIS A 60 5.97 -5.91 4.44
N LEU A 61 4.66 -5.79 4.22
CA LEU A 61 3.76 -4.98 5.05
C LEU A 61 3.19 -5.75 6.25
N GLY A 62 3.50 -7.04 6.38
CA GLY A 62 2.92 -7.92 7.39
C GLY A 62 1.40 -8.05 7.26
N VAL A 63 0.89 -8.09 6.03
CA VAL A 63 -0.53 -8.38 5.72
C VAL A 63 -0.65 -9.86 5.38
N THR A 64 -1.43 -10.57 6.17
CA THR A 64 -1.83 -11.97 5.98
C THR A 64 -3.18 -12.07 5.30
N ASP A 65 -3.57 -13.24 4.77
CA ASP A 65 -4.90 -13.47 4.19
C ASP A 65 -6.02 -13.09 5.16
N GLU A 66 -5.86 -13.44 6.44
CA GLU A 66 -6.84 -13.15 7.48
C GLU A 66 -7.01 -11.63 7.70
N SER A 67 -5.90 -10.90 7.81
CA SER A 67 -5.93 -9.45 7.99
C SER A 67 -6.39 -8.74 6.72
N PHE A 68 -6.03 -9.26 5.54
CA PHE A 68 -6.52 -8.77 4.26
C PHE A 68 -8.04 -8.85 4.21
N ASP A 69 -8.62 -10.00 4.53
CA ASP A 69 -10.07 -10.22 4.54
C ASP A 69 -10.78 -9.36 5.58
N MET A 70 -10.23 -9.22 6.79
CA MET A 70 -10.78 -8.36 7.83
C MET A 70 -10.84 -6.90 7.36
N ILE A 71 -9.71 -6.36 6.88
CA ILE A 71 -9.62 -4.98 6.39
C ILE A 71 -10.53 -4.78 5.17
N ARG A 72 -10.55 -5.73 4.23
CA ARG A 72 -11.39 -5.69 3.02
C ARG A 72 -12.86 -5.58 3.39
N ARG A 73 -13.35 -6.43 4.30
CA ARG A 73 -14.75 -6.42 4.74
C ARG A 73 -15.10 -5.05 5.31
N GLU A 74 -14.24 -4.52 6.17
CA GLU A 74 -14.47 -3.22 6.81
C GLU A 74 -14.49 -2.05 5.80
N ILE A 75 -13.55 -2.02 4.83
CA ILE A 75 -13.54 -1.00 3.77
C ILE A 75 -14.85 -0.99 2.97
N ILE A 76 -15.41 -2.17 2.70
CA ILE A 76 -16.63 -2.32 1.90
C ILE A 76 -17.86 -1.89 2.70
N THR A 77 -17.93 -2.19 4.01
CA THR A 77 -19.08 -1.92 4.86
C THR A 77 -19.22 -0.46 5.28
N ILE A 78 -18.12 0.29 5.45
CA ILE A 78 -18.20 1.68 5.91
C ILE A 78 -18.83 2.62 4.88
N GLU A 79 -19.73 3.50 5.32
CA GLU A 79 -20.43 4.46 4.45
C GLU A 79 -19.58 5.70 4.12
N ASP A 80 -18.82 6.23 5.08
CA ASP A 80 -18.14 7.51 4.95
C ASP A 80 -16.82 7.46 4.17
N LYS A 81 -16.38 6.24 3.82
CA LYS A 81 -15.16 5.91 3.06
C LYS A 81 -13.87 6.52 3.64
N LYS A 82 -13.82 6.79 4.95
CA LYS A 82 -12.62 7.31 5.61
C LYS A 82 -11.76 6.18 6.17
N LEU A 83 -10.46 6.25 5.88
CA LEU A 83 -9.46 5.32 6.45
C LEU A 83 -9.42 5.34 7.99
N ARG A 84 -9.73 6.50 8.60
CA ARG A 84 -9.83 6.61 10.06
C ARG A 84 -10.95 5.71 10.60
N THR A 85 -12.13 5.77 10.00
CA THR A 85 -13.28 4.96 10.41
C THR A 85 -12.99 3.47 10.31
N VAL A 86 -12.36 3.02 9.22
CA VAL A 86 -11.89 1.62 9.08
C VAL A 86 -10.96 1.23 10.23
N ARG A 87 -9.99 2.09 10.53
CA ARG A 87 -9.00 1.81 11.56
C ARG A 87 -9.61 1.79 12.96
N ASP A 88 -10.50 2.74 13.25
CA ASP A 88 -11.20 2.85 14.53
C ASP A 88 -12.10 1.62 14.75
N ASN A 89 -12.79 1.13 13.72
CA ASN A 89 -13.65 -0.07 13.78
C ASN A 89 -12.86 -1.39 13.90
N LEU A 90 -11.58 -1.39 13.54
CA LEU A 90 -10.67 -2.53 13.71
C LEU A 90 -9.80 -2.40 14.97
N ASP A 91 -10.25 -1.59 15.95
CA ASP A 91 -9.60 -1.38 17.24
C ASP A 91 -8.12 -1.00 17.13
N ASP A 92 -7.75 -0.18 16.14
CA ASP A 92 -6.36 0.24 15.89
C ASP A 92 -5.38 -0.91 15.61
N SER A 93 -5.88 -2.13 15.35
CA SER A 93 -5.06 -3.35 15.14
C SER A 93 -4.19 -3.29 13.89
N TYR A 94 -4.52 -2.40 12.94
CA TYR A 94 -3.85 -2.26 11.66
C TYR A 94 -3.33 -0.85 11.43
N THR A 95 -2.16 -0.78 10.81
CA THR A 95 -1.56 0.49 10.40
C THR A 95 -2.33 1.09 9.22
N TYR A 96 -2.23 2.41 9.07
CA TYR A 96 -2.79 3.08 7.89
C TYR A 96 -2.21 2.56 6.57
N ASN A 97 -0.96 2.09 6.56
CA ASN A 97 -0.32 1.57 5.35
C ASN A 97 -0.85 0.18 4.98
N GLN A 98 -1.11 -0.70 5.95
CA GLN A 98 -1.80 -1.96 5.71
C GLN A 98 -3.21 -1.72 5.14
N ILE A 99 -3.97 -0.78 5.71
CA ILE A 99 -5.31 -0.44 5.20
C ILE A 99 -5.24 0.13 3.77
N ARG A 100 -4.29 1.03 3.50
CA ARG A 100 -4.07 1.61 2.17
C ARG A 100 -3.64 0.56 1.14
N PHE A 101 -2.84 -0.42 1.54
CA PHE A 101 -2.45 -1.53 0.68
C PHE A 101 -3.67 -2.36 0.27
N VAL A 102 -4.50 -2.77 1.21
CA VAL A 102 -5.74 -3.52 0.91
C VAL A 102 -6.65 -2.69 0.00
N LEU A 103 -6.79 -1.39 0.26
CA LEU A 103 -7.54 -0.49 -0.63
C LEU A 103 -6.95 -0.46 -2.05
N ALA A 104 -5.63 -0.42 -2.19
CA ALA A 104 -4.96 -0.45 -3.49
C ALA A 104 -5.21 -1.77 -4.24
N CYS A 105 -5.23 -2.91 -3.52
CA CYS A 105 -5.63 -4.20 -4.10
C CYS A 105 -7.08 -4.18 -4.60
N LEU A 106 -8.00 -3.60 -3.82
CA LEU A 106 -9.42 -3.51 -4.22
C LEU A 106 -9.66 -2.64 -5.46
N ILE A 107 -8.85 -1.61 -5.70
CA ILE A 107 -8.94 -0.79 -6.92
C ILE A 107 -8.68 -1.62 -8.18
N HIS A 108 -7.84 -2.65 -8.07
CA HIS A 108 -7.41 -3.51 -9.18
C HIS A 108 -7.93 -4.94 -9.08
N GLU A 109 -8.92 -5.20 -8.21
CA GLU A 109 -9.53 -6.52 -8.00
C GLU A 109 -8.49 -7.63 -7.67
N LEU A 110 -7.43 -7.27 -6.94
CA LEU A 110 -6.38 -8.19 -6.52
C LEU A 110 -6.78 -8.92 -5.23
N GLU A 111 -6.51 -10.23 -5.19
CA GLU A 111 -6.65 -11.09 -4.01
C GLU A 111 -5.28 -11.49 -3.46
N LEU A 112 -5.22 -11.84 -2.16
CA LEU A 112 -3.99 -12.33 -1.53
C LEU A 112 -3.84 -13.83 -1.75
#